data_AF-A0A7X8HWH0-F1
#
_entry.id   AF-A0A7X8HWH0-F1
#
_cell.length_a   1.000
_cell.length_b   1.000
_cell.length_c   1.000
_cell.angle_alpha   90.00
_cell.angle_beta   90.00
_cell.angle_gamma   90.00
#
_symmetry.space_group_name_H-M   'P 1'
#
loop_
_entity.id
_entity.type
_entity.pdbx_description
1 polymer ?
#
loop_
_entity_poly.entity_id
_entity_poly.type
_entity_poly.pdbx_seq_one_letter_code
_entity_poly.pdbx_strand_id
1 'polypeptide(L)'
;MALHFALPSTIHFDIGQETVPINAFDAKEEKQNLGQQPVNIIASGPSIAEQAISKLQSTPTIFVNGSLSLTADYDFKSVVGYVISDARFIHHRPEVLQRYYKGQSLYATVAVFEAIAATQPEMLWRYRDAMRIIYLVDRPWGVKSNKASHTKLSSKYQWLSQRKSLADFADNPNFVITDRRTSTPIGVSLDVSYGFVEASTVAYVATQLAFTRRAGAIHLYGIDLLNSNQPRFYEDSRDSAPTKLGEVTKVHIVPSFNLLGSVYKEHGVPVINHSPISKNLFDTLG
;
A
#
# COMPACT_ATOMS: atom_id res chain seq x y z
N MET A 1 -22.57 12.96 -16.15
CA MET A 1 -22.54 11.49 -16.29
C MET A 1 -21.21 11.00 -15.76
N ALA A 2 -21.19 10.36 -14.59
CA ALA A 2 -19.97 9.77 -14.06
C ALA A 2 -19.57 8.61 -14.99
N LEU A 3 -18.45 8.75 -15.70
CA LEU A 3 -17.84 7.64 -16.43
C LEU A 3 -17.40 6.60 -15.41
N HIS A 4 -18.23 5.58 -15.18
CA HIS A 4 -17.83 4.36 -14.47
C HIS A 4 -16.84 3.59 -15.36
N PHE A 5 -15.56 3.97 -15.25
CA PHE A 5 -14.49 3.13 -15.75
C PHE A 5 -14.37 1.92 -14.83
N ALA A 6 -14.76 0.75 -15.33
CA ALA A 6 -14.52 -0.50 -14.64
C ALA A 6 -13.02 -0.81 -14.69
N LEU A 7 -12.41 -0.95 -13.51
CA LEU A 7 -11.05 -1.45 -13.37
C LEU A 7 -10.97 -2.89 -13.90
N PRO A 8 -9.87 -3.30 -14.55
CA PRO A 8 -9.73 -4.69 -14.96
C PRO A 8 -9.77 -5.62 -13.75
N SER A 9 -10.64 -6.62 -13.77
CA SER A 9 -10.72 -7.64 -12.71
C SER A 9 -9.53 -8.60 -12.71
N THR A 10 -8.81 -8.71 -13.83
CA THR A 10 -7.61 -9.55 -13.97
C THR A 10 -6.63 -8.91 -14.97
N ILE A 11 -5.35 -8.87 -14.62
CA ILE A 11 -4.25 -8.55 -15.54
C ILE A 11 -3.45 -9.81 -15.83
N HIS A 12 -3.05 -9.95 -17.09
CA HIS A 12 -2.25 -11.06 -17.58
C HIS A 12 -0.82 -10.57 -17.78
N PHE A 13 0.13 -11.23 -17.13
CA PHE A 13 1.56 -10.92 -17.21
C PHE A 13 2.26 -11.97 -18.08
N ASP A 14 2.87 -11.55 -19.17
CA ASP A 14 3.59 -12.45 -20.08
C ASP A 14 5.03 -12.65 -19.58
N ILE A 15 5.33 -13.89 -19.17
CA ILE A 15 6.61 -14.31 -18.60
C ILE A 15 7.18 -15.45 -19.45
N GLY A 16 8.15 -15.13 -20.30
CA GLY A 16 8.67 -16.09 -21.27
C GLY A 16 7.61 -16.46 -22.30
N GLN A 17 7.23 -17.74 -22.34
CA GLN A 17 6.14 -18.27 -23.18
C GLN A 17 4.82 -18.47 -22.42
N GLU A 18 4.81 -18.19 -21.11
CA GLU A 18 3.65 -18.36 -20.26
C GLU A 18 2.98 -17.02 -19.98
N THR A 19 1.66 -17.07 -19.80
CA THR A 19 0.88 -15.91 -19.36
C THR A 19 0.31 -16.20 -17.98
N VAL A 20 0.68 -15.38 -17.00
CA VAL A 20 0.25 -15.52 -15.60
C VAL A 20 -0.87 -14.52 -15.29
N PRO A 21 -2.10 -14.98 -15.01
CA PRO A 21 -3.18 -14.10 -14.57
C PRO A 21 -3.05 -13.79 -13.07
N ILE A 22 -3.15 -12.50 -12.74
CA ILE A 22 -3.31 -12.01 -11.37
C ILE A 22 -4.62 -11.21 -11.28
N ASN A 23 -5.47 -11.59 -10.33
CA ASN A 23 -6.76 -10.95 -10.11
C ASN A 23 -6.60 -9.64 -9.34
N ALA A 24 -7.48 -8.69 -9.62
CA ALA A 24 -7.66 -7.51 -8.80
C ALA A 24 -8.23 -7.89 -7.43
N PHE A 25 -7.95 -7.05 -6.44
CA PHE A 25 -8.63 -7.09 -5.16
C PHE A 25 -10.13 -6.85 -5.34
N ASP A 26 -10.95 -7.65 -4.65
CA ASP A 26 -12.40 -7.51 -4.61
C ASP A 26 -12.87 -7.72 -3.16
N ALA A 27 -13.44 -6.68 -2.56
CA ALA A 27 -13.96 -6.70 -1.19
C ALA A 27 -15.12 -7.70 -0.99
N LYS A 28 -15.73 -8.20 -2.06
CA LYS A 28 -16.82 -9.20 -2.01
C LYS A 28 -16.29 -10.62 -1.82
N GLU A 29 -15.01 -10.88 -2.07
CA GLU A 29 -14.40 -12.18 -1.76
C GLU A 29 -14.37 -12.39 -0.24
N GLU A 30 -15.08 -13.41 0.28
CA GLU A 30 -15.19 -13.67 1.73
C GLU A 30 -13.82 -13.78 2.43
N LYS A 31 -12.84 -14.42 1.77
CA LYS A 31 -11.47 -14.57 2.27
C LYS A 31 -10.71 -13.25 2.48
N GLN A 32 -11.21 -12.13 1.93
CA GLN A 32 -10.61 -10.81 2.13
C GLN A 32 -11.06 -10.15 3.43
N ASN A 33 -12.17 -10.62 4.02
CA ASN A 33 -12.77 -10.03 5.20
C ASN A 33 -11.94 -10.34 6.46
N LEU A 34 -11.64 -9.29 7.25
CA LEU A 34 -10.87 -9.37 8.50
C LEU A 34 -11.76 -9.57 9.74
N GLY A 35 -13.07 -9.72 9.55
CA GLY A 35 -14.01 -10.12 10.59
C GLY A 35 -14.12 -9.13 11.74
N GLN A 36 -13.96 -7.82 11.48
CA GLN A 36 -13.97 -6.76 12.50
C GLN A 36 -12.87 -6.93 13.57
N GLN A 37 -11.82 -7.71 13.29
CA GLN A 37 -10.69 -7.83 14.20
C GLN A 37 -9.84 -6.54 14.17
N PRO A 38 -9.16 -6.20 15.28
CA PRO A 38 -8.12 -5.18 15.25
C PRO A 38 -6.95 -5.66 14.37
N VAL A 39 -6.37 -4.75 13.61
CA VAL A 39 -5.30 -5.05 12.64
C VAL A 39 -4.12 -4.12 12.88
N ASN A 40 -2.92 -4.71 12.91
CA ASN A 40 -1.69 -3.95 12.90
C ASN A 40 -1.26 -3.66 11.46
N ILE A 41 -0.77 -2.45 11.22
CA ILE A 41 -0.01 -2.09 10.02
C ILE A 41 1.38 -1.70 10.46
N ILE A 42 2.36 -2.49 10.03
CA ILE A 42 3.76 -2.27 10.39
C ILE A 42 4.48 -1.66 9.18
N ALA A 43 4.97 -0.44 9.36
CA ALA A 43 5.82 0.27 8.41
C ALA A 43 7.31 0.13 8.77
N SER A 44 8.14 0.97 8.18
CA SER A 44 9.59 0.75 8.14
C SER A 44 10.42 1.76 8.95
N GLY A 45 9.76 2.62 9.73
CA GLY A 45 10.43 3.60 10.58
C GLY A 45 11.34 2.94 11.62
N PRO A 46 12.48 3.57 11.97
CA PRO A 46 13.39 3.06 13.01
C PRO A 46 12.74 2.91 14.40
N SER A 47 11.65 3.61 14.70
CA SER A 47 10.91 3.49 15.97
C SER A 47 10.33 2.11 16.23
N ILE A 48 10.27 1.25 15.21
CA ILE A 48 9.98 -0.20 15.36
C ILE A 48 10.90 -0.85 16.40
N ALA A 49 12.16 -0.43 16.50
CA ALA A 49 13.11 -0.97 17.48
C ALA A 49 12.70 -0.67 18.94
N GLU A 50 11.86 0.34 19.17
CA GLU A 50 11.37 0.72 20.49
C GLU A 50 10.02 0.07 20.83
N GLN A 51 9.40 -0.62 19.87
CA GLN A 51 8.09 -1.26 20.05
C GLN A 51 8.24 -2.65 20.66
N ALA A 52 7.25 -3.02 21.49
CA ALA A 52 7.14 -4.39 22.01
C ALA A 52 6.56 -5.35 20.93
N ILE A 53 7.31 -5.59 19.86
CA ILE A 53 6.88 -6.39 18.69
C ILE A 53 6.38 -7.78 19.09
N SER A 54 6.96 -8.38 20.14
CA SER A 54 6.51 -9.67 20.67
C SER A 54 5.04 -9.71 21.09
N LYS A 55 4.48 -8.56 21.49
CA LYS A 55 3.06 -8.43 21.84
C LYS A 55 2.13 -8.33 20.63
N LEU A 56 2.67 -8.10 19.43
CA LEU A 56 1.91 -7.93 18.20
C LEU A 56 1.70 -9.24 17.43
N GLN A 57 2.44 -10.29 17.76
CA GLN A 57 2.54 -11.53 16.97
C GLN A 57 1.21 -12.30 16.81
N SER A 58 0.26 -12.14 17.73
CA SER A 58 -1.07 -12.80 17.66
C SER A 58 -2.13 -11.98 16.93
N THR A 59 -1.92 -10.68 16.75
CA THR A 59 -2.89 -9.79 16.10
C THR A 59 -2.70 -9.85 14.58
N PRO A 60 -3.78 -9.92 13.78
CA PRO A 60 -3.71 -9.79 12.33
C PRO A 60 -2.83 -8.62 11.90
N THR A 61 -1.79 -8.91 11.11
CA THR A 61 -0.78 -7.92 10.76
C THR A 61 -0.63 -7.79 9.24
N ILE A 62 -0.65 -6.54 8.77
CA ILE A 62 -0.29 -6.15 7.42
C ILE A 62 1.11 -5.53 7.44
N PHE A 63 2.00 -6.07 6.63
CA PHE A 63 3.33 -5.48 6.41
C PHE A 63 3.31 -4.58 5.18
N VAL A 64 4.16 -3.55 5.16
CA VAL A 64 4.44 -2.76 3.95
C VAL A 64 5.93 -2.73 3.62
N ASN A 65 6.29 -2.79 2.33
CA ASN A 65 7.68 -2.72 1.85
C ASN A 65 8.65 -3.62 2.65
N GLY A 66 9.76 -3.09 3.18
CA GLY A 66 10.76 -3.90 3.88
C GLY A 66 10.36 -4.33 5.29
N SER A 67 9.21 -3.90 5.81
CA SER A 67 8.75 -4.32 7.15
C SER A 67 8.54 -5.83 7.29
N LEU A 68 8.31 -6.54 6.17
CA LEU A 68 8.20 -8.00 6.14
C LEU A 68 9.45 -8.70 6.69
N SER A 69 10.61 -8.05 6.66
CA SER A 69 11.86 -8.57 7.23
C SER A 69 11.77 -8.89 8.73
N LEU A 70 10.85 -8.29 9.48
CA LEU A 70 10.61 -8.62 10.88
C LEU A 70 10.17 -10.09 11.09
N THR A 71 9.64 -10.74 10.05
CA THR A 71 9.30 -12.16 10.10
C THR A 71 10.52 -13.09 10.18
N ALA A 72 11.74 -12.55 10.04
CA ALA A 72 12.98 -13.26 10.32
C ALA A 72 13.18 -13.49 11.82
N ASP A 73 12.85 -12.49 12.63
CA ASP A 73 13.16 -12.46 14.07
C ASP A 73 11.92 -12.74 14.93
N TYR A 74 10.72 -12.53 14.37
CA TYR A 74 9.46 -12.67 15.08
C TYR A 74 8.48 -13.59 14.33
N ASP A 75 7.85 -14.47 15.09
CA ASP A 75 6.90 -15.46 14.58
C ASP A 75 5.47 -14.88 14.60
N PHE A 76 5.14 -14.05 13.60
CA PHE A 76 3.80 -13.51 13.42
C PHE A 76 2.83 -14.61 13.00
N LYS A 77 1.87 -14.91 13.88
CA LYS A 77 0.90 -16.01 13.71
C LYS A 77 -0.18 -15.72 12.67
N SER A 78 -0.45 -14.45 12.40
CA SER A 78 -1.53 -14.01 11.51
C SER A 78 -1.04 -12.88 10.60
N VAL A 79 -0.32 -13.25 9.53
CA VAL A 79 0.06 -12.30 8.47
C VAL A 79 -1.07 -12.22 7.46
N VAL A 80 -1.91 -11.21 7.60
CA VAL A 80 -3.12 -11.06 6.78
C VAL A 80 -2.90 -10.20 5.54
N GLY A 81 -1.72 -9.62 5.37
CA GLY A 81 -1.38 -8.93 4.13
C GLY A 81 0.06 -8.44 4.06
N TYR A 82 0.52 -8.25 2.84
CA TYR A 82 1.76 -7.58 2.50
C TYR A 82 1.46 -6.59 1.38
N VAL A 83 1.77 -5.31 1.57
CA VAL A 83 1.43 -4.24 0.62
C VAL A 83 2.68 -3.60 0.05
N ILE A 84 2.75 -3.52 -1.27
CA ILE A 84 3.79 -2.79 -2.00
C ILE A 84 3.11 -1.99 -3.10
N SER A 85 3.23 -0.66 -3.08
CA SER A 85 2.64 0.19 -4.12
C SER A 85 3.65 0.81 -5.08
N ASP A 86 4.95 0.79 -4.75
CA ASP A 86 6.03 1.40 -5.53
C ASP A 86 7.01 0.36 -6.07
N ALA A 87 7.05 0.22 -7.39
CA ALA A 87 7.92 -0.73 -8.10
C ALA A 87 9.41 -0.52 -7.83
N ARG A 88 9.83 0.71 -7.46
CA ARG A 88 11.22 0.99 -7.10
C ARG A 88 11.66 0.11 -5.93
N PHE A 89 10.77 -0.23 -5.01
CA PHE A 89 11.10 -1.10 -3.89
C PHE A 89 11.62 -2.47 -4.36
N ILE A 90 11.02 -3.07 -5.40
CA ILE A 90 11.44 -4.36 -5.95
C ILE A 90 12.87 -4.30 -6.50
N HIS A 91 13.26 -3.18 -7.11
CA HIS A 91 14.59 -3.00 -7.67
C HIS A 91 15.65 -2.68 -6.62
N HIS A 92 15.31 -1.90 -5.59
CA HIS A 92 16.26 -1.51 -4.54
C HIS A 92 16.39 -2.56 -3.43
N ARG A 93 15.35 -3.36 -3.20
CA ARG A 93 15.25 -4.33 -2.10
C ARG A 93 14.75 -5.71 -2.56
N PRO A 94 15.29 -6.30 -3.63
CA PRO A 94 14.83 -7.60 -4.11
C PRO A 94 14.95 -8.69 -3.04
N GLU A 95 15.97 -8.59 -2.16
CA GLU A 95 16.27 -9.55 -1.11
C GLU A 95 15.14 -9.71 -0.09
N VAL A 96 14.30 -8.68 0.11
CA VAL A 96 13.18 -8.77 1.05
C VAL A 96 12.17 -9.82 0.57
N LEU A 97 11.80 -9.77 -0.71
CA LEU A 97 10.88 -10.75 -1.29
C LEU A 97 11.54 -12.13 -1.34
N GLN A 98 12.78 -12.20 -1.81
CA GLN A 98 13.51 -13.47 -1.96
C GLN A 98 13.67 -14.23 -0.63
N ARG A 99 13.86 -13.52 0.48
CA ARG A 99 14.14 -14.12 1.79
C ARG A 99 12.89 -14.34 2.63
N TYR A 100 11.95 -13.39 2.63
CA TYR A 100 10.91 -13.32 3.65
C TYR A 100 9.50 -13.59 3.12
N TYR A 101 9.26 -13.43 1.81
CA TYR A 101 7.96 -13.76 1.25
C TYR A 101 7.81 -15.27 1.08
N LYS A 102 6.81 -15.83 1.76
CA LYS A 102 6.54 -17.27 1.81
C LYS A 102 5.15 -17.62 1.27
N GLY A 103 4.53 -16.71 0.52
CA GLY A 103 3.17 -16.88 -0.02
C GLY A 103 2.05 -16.30 0.85
N GLN A 104 2.37 -15.39 1.78
CA GLN A 104 1.36 -14.58 2.46
C GLN A 104 0.61 -13.71 1.44
N SER A 105 -0.60 -13.24 1.74
CA SER A 105 -1.38 -12.43 0.78
C SER A 105 -0.63 -11.14 0.37
N LEU A 106 -0.31 -10.99 -0.91
CA LEU A 106 0.37 -9.83 -1.47
C LEU A 106 -0.62 -8.94 -2.23
N TYR A 107 -0.72 -7.68 -1.82
CA TYR A 107 -1.51 -6.65 -2.48
C TYR A 107 -0.57 -5.64 -3.09
N ALA A 108 -0.53 -5.56 -4.41
CA ALA A 108 0.42 -4.69 -5.08
C ALA A 108 -0.15 -4.02 -6.33
N THR A 109 0.51 -2.93 -6.76
CA THR A 109 0.15 -2.24 -7.99
C THR A 109 0.62 -3.03 -9.21
N VAL A 110 0.02 -2.77 -10.38
CA VAL A 110 0.44 -3.38 -11.65
C VAL A 110 1.93 -3.18 -11.88
N ALA A 111 2.43 -1.96 -11.67
CA ALA A 111 3.84 -1.60 -11.71
C ALA A 111 4.76 -2.51 -10.88
N VAL A 112 4.32 -2.87 -9.67
CA VAL A 112 5.08 -3.77 -8.80
C VAL A 112 5.09 -5.18 -9.37
N PHE A 113 3.94 -5.70 -9.82
CA PHE A 113 3.90 -7.02 -10.45
C PHE A 113 4.69 -7.08 -11.76
N GLU A 114 4.75 -6.00 -12.55
CA GLU A 114 5.65 -5.90 -13.70
C GLU A 114 7.13 -6.01 -13.27
N ALA A 115 7.52 -5.31 -12.20
CA ALA A 115 8.87 -5.39 -11.67
C ALA A 115 9.20 -6.79 -11.14
N ILE A 116 8.27 -7.46 -10.46
CA ILE A 116 8.47 -8.84 -10.00
C ILE A 116 8.55 -9.79 -11.20
N ALA A 117 7.65 -9.68 -12.19
CA ALA A 117 7.69 -10.48 -13.41
C ALA A 117 9.03 -10.35 -14.17
N ALA A 118 9.62 -9.16 -14.16
CA ALA A 118 10.89 -8.89 -14.84
C ALA A 118 12.12 -9.37 -14.06
N THR A 119 12.07 -9.40 -12.72
CA THR A 119 13.26 -9.64 -11.88
C THR A 119 13.24 -10.97 -11.13
N GLN A 120 12.06 -11.48 -10.81
CA GLN A 120 11.79 -12.65 -9.95
C GLN A 120 10.52 -13.39 -10.44
N PRO A 121 10.45 -13.81 -11.73
CA PRO A 121 9.25 -14.39 -12.34
C PRO A 121 8.72 -15.64 -11.63
N GLU A 122 9.60 -16.41 -10.99
CA GLU A 122 9.26 -17.61 -10.24
C GLU A 122 8.25 -17.35 -9.10
N MET A 123 8.25 -16.13 -8.56
CA MET A 123 7.33 -15.72 -7.51
C MET A 123 5.89 -15.66 -8.03
N LEU A 124 5.69 -15.20 -9.26
CA LEU A 124 4.37 -15.13 -9.88
C LEU A 124 3.84 -16.54 -10.19
N TRP A 125 4.69 -17.41 -10.75
CA TRP A 125 4.30 -18.81 -11.00
C TRP A 125 3.91 -19.53 -9.71
N ARG A 126 4.69 -19.37 -8.64
CA ARG A 126 4.50 -20.10 -7.40
C ARG A 126 3.37 -19.57 -6.52
N TYR A 127 3.17 -18.25 -6.49
CA TYR A 127 2.34 -17.60 -5.47
C TYR A 127 1.19 -16.74 -6.02
N ARG A 128 0.90 -16.77 -7.33
CA ARG A 128 -0.17 -15.98 -7.97
C ARG A 128 -1.52 -16.01 -7.24
N ASP A 129 -1.90 -17.13 -6.64
CA ASP A 129 -3.20 -17.26 -5.97
C ASP A 129 -3.31 -16.43 -4.69
N ALA A 130 -2.17 -16.15 -4.05
CA ALA A 130 -2.04 -15.25 -2.90
C ALA A 130 -1.88 -13.78 -3.30
N MET A 131 -1.74 -13.48 -4.60
CA MET A 131 -1.50 -12.13 -5.11
C MET A 131 -2.80 -11.44 -5.54
N ARG A 132 -2.90 -10.14 -5.28
CA ARG A 132 -4.01 -9.28 -5.68
C ARG A 132 -3.51 -7.93 -6.18
N ILE A 133 -4.10 -7.46 -7.29
CA ILE A 133 -3.83 -6.12 -7.82
C ILE A 133 -4.67 -5.09 -7.08
N ILE A 134 -4.02 -4.04 -6.61
CA ILE A 134 -4.68 -2.82 -6.12
C ILE A 134 -4.32 -1.65 -7.05
N TYR A 135 -5.33 -0.84 -7.40
CA TYR A 135 -5.17 0.22 -8.39
C TYR A 135 -5.13 1.60 -7.74
N LEU A 136 -4.29 2.51 -8.26
CA LEU A 136 -4.36 3.92 -7.89
C LEU A 136 -5.57 4.56 -8.55
N VAL A 137 -6.28 5.46 -7.88
CA VAL A 137 -7.46 6.07 -8.48
C VAL A 137 -7.13 7.13 -9.56
N ASP A 138 -6.02 7.87 -9.41
CA ASP A 138 -5.76 9.13 -10.14
C ASP A 138 -4.51 9.12 -11.05
N ARG A 139 -3.63 8.12 -10.98
CA ARG A 139 -2.36 8.10 -11.74
C ARG A 139 -2.27 7.00 -12.81
N PRO A 140 -1.45 7.21 -13.86
CA PRO A 140 -1.12 6.18 -14.84
C PRO A 140 -0.61 4.90 -14.17
N TRP A 141 -1.17 3.73 -14.52
CA TRP A 141 -0.73 2.44 -13.98
C TRP A 141 0.47 1.83 -14.71
N GLY A 142 1.18 2.62 -15.53
CA GLY A 142 2.41 2.24 -16.19
C GLY A 142 3.60 3.03 -15.63
N VAL A 143 4.64 2.31 -15.24
CA VAL A 143 5.91 2.90 -14.81
C VAL A 143 6.51 3.65 -16.00
N LYS A 144 6.37 4.98 -16.06
CA LYS A 144 7.39 5.81 -16.72
C LYS A 144 8.60 5.84 -15.79
N SER A 145 9.28 4.71 -15.63
CA SER A 145 10.64 4.73 -15.10
C SER A 145 11.48 5.39 -16.18
N ASN A 146 12.28 6.34 -15.75
CA ASN A 146 13.31 6.92 -16.56
C ASN A 146 14.17 5.79 -17.17
N LYS A 147 14.29 5.77 -18.50
CA LYS A 147 15.35 5.10 -19.27
C LYS A 147 15.50 3.58 -19.15
N ALA A 148 14.41 2.82 -19.01
CA ALA A 148 14.41 1.41 -19.39
C ALA A 148 13.25 1.14 -20.36
N SER A 149 13.62 0.95 -21.61
CA SER A 149 12.76 0.48 -22.68
C SER A 149 12.07 -0.85 -22.30
N HIS A 150 10.81 -0.98 -22.73
CA HIS A 150 9.97 -2.19 -22.71
C HIS A 150 9.15 -2.49 -21.43
N THR A 151 8.22 -1.60 -21.05
CA THR A 151 6.98 -2.08 -20.40
C THR A 151 6.22 -2.93 -21.41
N LYS A 152 6.20 -4.26 -21.22
CA LYS A 152 5.40 -5.21 -22.01
C LYS A 152 3.95 -5.29 -21.51
N LEU A 153 3.38 -4.20 -21.01
CA LEU A 153 1.94 -4.19 -20.76
C LEU A 153 1.27 -4.29 -22.13
N SER A 154 0.47 -5.34 -22.34
CA SER A 154 -0.30 -5.53 -23.58
C SER A 154 -0.95 -4.21 -23.99
N SER A 155 -0.95 -3.88 -25.28
CA SER A 155 -1.60 -2.67 -25.81
C SER A 155 -3.06 -2.52 -25.34
N LYS A 156 -3.70 -3.63 -24.97
CA LYS A 156 -5.00 -3.72 -24.30
C LYS A 156 -5.13 -2.87 -23.02
N TYR A 157 -4.04 -2.63 -22.32
CA TYR A 157 -4.01 -1.93 -21.03
C TYR A 157 -3.39 -0.53 -21.11
N GLN A 158 -3.08 -0.04 -22.31
CA GLN A 158 -2.42 1.25 -22.49
C GLN A 158 -3.30 2.43 -22.05
N TRP A 159 -4.63 2.30 -22.07
CA TRP A 159 -5.56 3.30 -21.56
C TRP A 159 -5.48 3.48 -20.03
N LEU A 160 -4.99 2.47 -19.30
CA LEU A 160 -4.71 2.55 -17.86
C LEU A 160 -3.59 3.55 -17.53
N SER A 161 -2.88 4.05 -18.56
CA SER A 161 -1.85 5.08 -18.41
C SER A 161 -2.39 6.53 -18.47
N GLN A 162 -3.70 6.73 -18.63
CA GLN A 162 -4.29 8.07 -18.63
C GLN A 162 -4.41 8.60 -17.20
N ARG A 163 -3.76 9.74 -16.93
CA ARG A 163 -3.85 10.41 -15.62
C ARG A 163 -5.23 11.05 -15.47
N LYS A 164 -5.85 10.86 -14.31
CA LYS A 164 -7.08 11.56 -13.91
C LYS A 164 -6.76 12.50 -12.76
N SER A 165 -7.56 13.54 -12.58
CA SER A 165 -7.44 14.33 -11.36
C SER A 165 -8.13 13.58 -10.23
N LEU A 166 -7.56 13.59 -9.02
CA LEU A 166 -8.28 13.09 -7.84
C LEU A 166 -9.61 13.85 -7.63
N ALA A 167 -9.67 15.12 -8.04
CA ALA A 167 -10.89 15.92 -8.02
C ALA A 167 -12.01 15.35 -8.90
N ASP A 168 -11.71 14.54 -9.92
CA ASP A 168 -12.71 13.92 -10.79
C ASP A 168 -13.52 12.83 -10.07
N PHE A 169 -13.03 12.37 -8.91
CA PHE A 169 -13.68 11.36 -8.06
C PHE A 169 -14.50 11.96 -6.93
N ALA A 170 -14.65 13.29 -6.91
CA ALA A 170 -15.40 14.08 -5.95
C ALA A 170 -16.84 13.60 -5.69
N ASP A 171 -17.52 13.11 -6.73
CA ASP A 171 -18.93 12.69 -6.66
C ASP A 171 -19.08 11.16 -6.67
N ASN A 172 -17.97 10.42 -6.56
CA ASN A 172 -17.99 8.97 -6.50
C ASN A 172 -18.21 8.50 -5.04
N PRO A 173 -19.24 7.69 -4.75
CA PRO A 173 -19.58 7.29 -3.39
C PRO A 173 -18.51 6.42 -2.71
N ASN A 174 -17.56 5.86 -3.46
CA ASN A 174 -16.47 5.07 -2.90
C ASN A 174 -15.27 5.92 -2.44
N PHE A 175 -15.35 7.24 -2.54
CA PHE A 175 -14.27 8.14 -2.18
C PHE A 175 -14.78 9.36 -1.41
N VAL A 176 -13.97 9.85 -0.48
CA VAL A 176 -14.16 11.17 0.13
C VAL A 176 -13.00 12.05 -0.31
N ILE A 177 -13.27 13.09 -1.10
CA ILE A 177 -12.26 14.01 -1.66
C ILE A 177 -12.48 15.43 -1.12
N THR A 178 -11.44 16.02 -0.53
CA THR A 178 -11.43 17.41 -0.03
C THR A 178 -10.48 18.29 -0.86
N ASP A 179 -10.50 19.60 -0.60
CA ASP A 179 -9.59 20.57 -1.20
C ASP A 179 -9.58 20.55 -2.73
N ARG A 180 -10.75 20.23 -3.32
CA ARG A 180 -11.00 20.03 -4.75
C ARG A 180 -10.60 21.21 -5.65
N ARG A 181 -10.45 22.40 -5.07
CA ARG A 181 -10.08 23.65 -5.75
C ARG A 181 -8.60 24.01 -5.61
N THR A 182 -7.84 23.24 -4.83
CA THR A 182 -6.39 23.43 -4.66
C THR A 182 -5.63 22.62 -5.72
N SER A 183 -4.35 22.92 -5.89
CA SER A 183 -3.46 22.17 -6.78
C SER A 183 -3.13 20.76 -6.26
N THR A 184 -3.48 20.44 -5.02
CA THR A 184 -3.16 19.17 -4.34
C THR A 184 -4.37 18.67 -3.55
N PRO A 185 -5.45 18.23 -4.22
CA PRO A 185 -6.56 17.56 -3.53
C PRO A 185 -6.06 16.36 -2.74
N ILE A 186 -6.68 16.11 -1.59
CA ILE A 186 -6.48 14.89 -0.80
C ILE A 186 -7.77 14.08 -0.79
N GLY A 187 -7.65 12.80 -0.49
CA GLY A 187 -8.81 11.93 -0.43
C GLY A 187 -8.55 10.59 0.22
N VAL A 188 -9.63 9.88 0.49
CA VAL A 188 -9.62 8.54 1.07
C VAL A 188 -10.58 7.64 0.29
N SER A 189 -10.16 6.41 0.04
CA SER A 189 -11.03 5.37 -0.51
C SER A 189 -11.82 4.70 0.60
N LEU A 190 -13.12 4.50 0.36
CA LEU A 190 -14.01 3.68 1.19
C LEU A 190 -14.03 2.22 0.72
N ASP A 191 -13.70 1.98 -0.55
CA ASP A 191 -13.59 0.64 -1.13
C ASP A 191 -12.45 0.58 -2.17
N VAL A 192 -11.33 -0.02 -1.77
CA VAL A 192 -10.13 -0.20 -2.61
C VAL A 192 -10.39 -1.06 -3.86
N SER A 193 -11.51 -1.79 -3.95
CA SER A 193 -11.93 -2.47 -5.19
C SER A 193 -12.17 -1.48 -6.34
N TYR A 194 -12.41 -0.20 -6.02
CA TYR A 194 -12.55 0.90 -6.98
C TYR A 194 -11.28 1.75 -7.12
N GLY A 195 -10.22 1.39 -6.40
CA GLY A 195 -8.94 2.08 -6.36
C GLY A 195 -8.66 2.72 -5.00
N PHE A 196 -7.38 2.93 -4.70
CA PHE A 196 -6.91 3.63 -3.52
C PHE A 196 -6.39 5.03 -3.87
N VAL A 197 -6.39 5.92 -2.87
CA VAL A 197 -5.78 7.25 -2.96
C VAL A 197 -4.35 7.20 -2.43
N GLU A 198 -3.40 7.84 -3.12
CA GLU A 198 -2.00 7.92 -2.67
C GLU A 198 -1.80 9.14 -1.75
N ALA A 199 -1.08 8.96 -0.64
CA ALA A 199 -0.63 10.06 0.23
C ALA A 199 0.87 9.94 0.56
N SER A 200 1.70 9.66 -0.44
CA SER A 200 3.18 9.59 -0.35
C SER A 200 3.76 8.53 0.60
N THR A 201 2.94 7.65 1.17
CA THR A 201 3.39 6.50 1.97
C THR A 201 2.53 5.26 1.72
N VAL A 202 3.17 4.08 1.68
CA VAL A 202 2.49 2.80 1.49
C VAL A 202 1.61 2.45 2.69
N ALA A 203 1.93 2.97 3.88
CA ALA A 203 1.09 2.78 5.06
C ALA A 203 -0.32 3.36 4.88
N TYR A 204 -0.45 4.48 4.14
CA TYR A 204 -1.74 5.07 3.82
C TYR A 204 -2.58 4.14 2.91
N VAL A 205 -1.92 3.48 1.95
CA VAL A 205 -2.54 2.48 1.07
C VAL A 205 -2.98 1.25 1.86
N ALA A 206 -2.12 0.73 2.73
CA ALA A 206 -2.43 -0.40 3.59
C ALA A 206 -3.59 -0.10 4.57
N THR A 207 -3.68 1.14 5.06
CA THR A 207 -4.77 1.58 5.95
C THR A 207 -6.10 1.57 5.21
N GLN A 208 -6.14 2.06 3.97
CA GLN A 208 -7.35 1.99 3.14
C GLN A 208 -7.74 0.54 2.84
N LEU A 209 -6.77 -0.31 2.53
CA LEU A 209 -7.01 -1.74 2.29
C LEU A 209 -7.58 -2.42 3.55
N ALA A 210 -7.03 -2.16 4.73
CA ALA A 210 -7.54 -2.73 5.99
C ALA A 210 -8.99 -2.31 6.28
N PHE A 211 -9.31 -1.04 6.04
CA PHE A 211 -10.68 -0.53 6.18
C PHE A 211 -11.66 -1.23 5.23
N THR A 212 -11.33 -1.30 3.93
CA THR A 212 -12.17 -2.01 2.94
C THR A 212 -12.35 -3.48 3.29
N ARG A 213 -11.31 -4.10 3.87
CA ARG A 213 -11.33 -5.47 4.36
C ARG A 213 -12.02 -5.64 5.70
N ARG A 214 -12.75 -4.64 6.21
CA ARG A 214 -13.58 -4.74 7.42
C ARG A 214 -12.77 -4.97 8.70
N ALA A 215 -11.62 -4.33 8.84
CA ALA A 215 -10.94 -4.22 10.13
C ALA A 215 -11.83 -3.49 11.16
N GLY A 216 -11.83 -3.93 12.42
CA GLY A 216 -12.59 -3.26 13.49
C GLY A 216 -11.83 -2.12 14.14
N ALA A 217 -10.50 -2.14 14.07
CA ALA A 217 -9.61 -1.05 14.45
C ALA A 217 -8.29 -1.20 13.69
N ILE A 218 -7.58 -0.10 13.45
CA ILE A 218 -6.30 -0.10 12.73
C ILE A 218 -5.22 0.54 13.59
N HIS A 219 -4.14 -0.19 13.84
CA HIS A 219 -3.01 0.25 14.65
C HIS A 219 -1.76 0.39 13.78
N LEU A 220 -1.21 1.59 13.71
CA LEU A 220 -0.04 1.92 12.90
C LEU A 220 1.24 1.90 13.74
N TYR A 221 2.29 1.26 13.23
CA TYR A 221 3.62 1.22 13.84
C TYR A 221 4.69 1.57 12.80
N GLY A 222 5.76 2.26 13.22
CA GLY A 222 6.88 2.62 12.34
C GLY A 222 6.54 3.70 11.31
N ILE A 223 5.56 4.56 11.59
CA ILE A 223 5.21 5.75 10.80
C ILE A 223 6.07 6.91 11.30
N ASP A 224 7.31 6.94 10.85
CA ASP A 224 8.34 7.85 11.32
C ASP A 224 8.56 8.99 10.31
N LEU A 225 7.79 10.07 10.47
CA LEU A 225 7.77 11.18 9.51
C LEU A 225 8.77 12.30 9.87
N LEU A 226 9.00 12.57 11.16
CA LEU A 226 9.89 13.66 11.60
C LEU A 226 11.38 13.34 11.54
N ASN A 227 11.72 12.06 11.43
CA ASN A 227 13.08 11.53 11.30
C ASN A 227 13.25 10.78 9.97
N SER A 228 12.49 11.16 8.94
CA SER A 228 12.50 10.48 7.64
C SER A 228 13.85 10.48 6.92
N ASN A 229 14.80 11.30 7.37
CA ASN A 229 16.20 11.32 6.92
C ASN A 229 17.07 10.21 7.54
N GLN A 230 16.58 9.51 8.57
CA GLN A 230 17.26 8.34 9.13
C GLN A 230 16.98 7.10 8.28
N PRO A 231 17.89 6.11 8.28
CA PRO A 231 17.64 4.82 7.65
C PRO A 231 16.38 4.17 8.21
N ARG A 232 15.65 3.43 7.35
CA ARG A 232 14.63 2.49 7.82
C ARG A 232 15.28 1.43 8.69
N PHE A 233 14.52 0.73 9.54
CA PHE A 233 15.10 -0.21 10.50
C PHE A 233 15.91 -1.36 9.86
N TYR A 234 15.66 -1.68 8.58
CA TYR A 234 16.36 -2.71 7.81
C TYR A 234 17.48 -2.14 6.91
N GLU A 235 17.76 -0.85 6.99
CA GLU A 235 18.76 -0.13 6.17
C GLU A 235 19.93 0.37 7.04
N ASP A 236 21.03 0.73 6.39
CA ASP A 236 22.13 1.45 7.03
C ASP A 236 22.47 2.74 6.27
N SER A 237 23.39 3.55 6.80
CA SER A 237 23.74 4.86 6.21
C SER A 237 24.38 4.78 4.81
N ARG A 238 24.92 3.62 4.42
CA ARG A 238 25.56 3.38 3.11
C ARG A 238 24.57 2.85 2.07
N ASP A 239 23.41 2.40 2.52
CA ASP A 239 22.40 1.74 1.71
C ASP A 239 21.01 2.22 2.15
N SER A 240 20.78 3.53 2.13
CA SER A 240 19.46 4.13 2.39
C SER A 240 18.80 4.51 1.06
N ALA A 241 17.55 4.10 0.85
CA ALA A 241 16.84 4.56 -0.34
C ALA A 241 16.45 6.05 -0.21
N PRO A 242 16.46 6.84 -1.30
CA PRO A 242 16.01 8.22 -1.26
C PRO A 242 14.59 8.38 -0.70
N THR A 243 14.37 9.42 0.10
CA THR A 243 13.07 9.76 0.66
C THR A 243 12.68 11.19 0.31
N LYS A 244 11.38 11.44 0.14
CA LYS A 244 10.80 12.79 0.06
C LYS A 244 9.79 13.03 1.19
N LEU A 245 9.68 12.11 2.14
CA LEU A 245 8.65 12.15 3.18
C LEU A 245 8.70 13.46 3.97
N GLY A 246 9.89 13.92 4.37
CA GLY A 246 10.05 15.18 5.11
C GLY A 246 9.49 16.40 4.37
N GLU A 247 9.65 16.48 3.05
CA GLU A 247 9.18 17.60 2.22
C GLU A 247 7.65 17.67 2.16
N VAL A 248 6.98 16.51 2.15
CA VAL A 248 5.52 16.41 1.96
C VAL A 248 4.74 16.10 3.24
N THR A 249 5.44 15.91 4.37
CA THR A 249 4.82 15.48 5.64
C THR A 249 3.71 16.44 6.08
N LYS A 250 4.03 17.72 6.25
CA LYS A 250 3.06 18.70 6.78
C LYS A 250 1.98 19.10 5.76
N VAL A 251 2.35 19.14 4.48
CA VAL A 251 1.48 19.69 3.42
C VAL A 251 0.58 18.65 2.76
N HIS A 252 0.87 17.35 2.95
CA HIS A 252 0.14 16.29 2.25
C HIS A 252 -0.11 15.06 3.12
N ILE A 253 0.92 14.50 3.80
CA ILE A 253 0.75 13.27 4.59
C ILE A 253 -0.16 13.51 5.79
N VAL A 254 0.14 14.51 6.62
CA VAL A 254 -0.64 14.83 7.82
C VAL A 254 -2.09 15.18 7.49
N PRO A 255 -2.38 16.10 6.55
CA PRO A 255 -3.77 16.37 6.13
C PRO A 255 -4.50 15.12 5.62
N SER A 256 -3.83 14.25 4.85
CA SER A 256 -4.43 13.03 4.33
C SER A 256 -4.78 12.03 5.44
N PHE A 257 -3.87 11.80 6.39
CA PHE A 257 -4.16 10.94 7.55
C PHE A 257 -5.21 11.55 8.47
N ASN A 258 -5.25 12.87 8.62
CA ASN A 258 -6.29 13.55 9.38
C ASN A 258 -7.67 13.30 8.76
N LEU A 259 -7.79 13.47 7.44
CA LEU A 259 -9.02 13.15 6.70
C LEU A 259 -9.39 11.67 6.86
N LEU A 260 -8.44 10.76 6.63
CA LEU A 260 -8.67 9.32 6.74
C LEU A 260 -9.15 8.92 8.14
N GLY A 261 -8.49 9.41 9.19
CA GLY A 261 -8.82 9.09 10.58
C GLY A 261 -10.23 9.54 10.95
N SER A 262 -10.62 10.76 10.55
CA SER A 262 -12.00 11.24 10.76
C SER A 262 -13.02 10.39 10.01
N VAL A 263 -12.81 10.17 8.72
CA VAL A 263 -13.76 9.43 7.87
C VAL A 263 -13.93 7.99 8.37
N TYR A 264 -12.85 7.30 8.72
CA TYR A 264 -12.95 5.91 9.19
C TYR A 264 -13.55 5.80 10.58
N LYS A 265 -13.27 6.77 11.46
CA LYS A 265 -13.91 6.85 12.78
C LYS A 265 -15.41 7.08 12.67
N GLU A 266 -15.88 7.91 11.74
CA GLU A 266 -17.31 8.09 11.44
C GLU A 266 -17.97 6.78 10.98
N HIS A 267 -17.20 5.88 10.34
CA HIS A 267 -17.62 4.54 9.96
C HIS A 267 -17.37 3.48 11.06
N GLY A 268 -17.00 3.89 12.27
CA GLY A 268 -16.79 3.00 13.42
C GLY A 268 -15.43 2.29 13.47
N VAL A 269 -14.48 2.66 12.61
CA VAL A 269 -13.14 2.04 12.55
C VAL A 269 -12.09 3.06 13.00
N PRO A 270 -11.68 3.07 14.28
CA PRO A 270 -10.64 3.97 14.75
C PRO A 270 -9.27 3.61 14.16
N VAL A 271 -8.47 4.63 13.91
CA VAL A 271 -7.07 4.48 13.48
C VAL A 271 -6.18 5.12 14.55
N ILE A 272 -5.17 4.37 15.01
CA ILE A 272 -4.30 4.74 16.13
C ILE A 272 -2.85 4.69 15.66
N ASN A 273 -2.06 5.73 15.94
CA ASN A 273 -0.63 5.72 15.62
C ASN A 273 0.24 5.55 16.86
N HIS A 274 0.94 4.42 16.95
CA HIS A 274 1.80 4.07 18.08
C HIS A 274 3.25 4.56 17.93
N SER A 275 3.60 5.20 16.81
CA SER A 275 4.97 5.63 16.51
C SER A 275 5.34 6.87 17.36
N PRO A 276 6.23 6.77 18.36
CA PRO A 276 6.44 7.82 19.37
C PRO A 276 6.81 9.18 18.78
N ILE A 277 7.57 9.17 17.68
CA ILE A 277 8.10 10.37 17.02
C ILE A 277 7.00 11.12 16.26
N SER A 278 5.97 10.43 15.77
CA SER A 278 4.94 11.02 14.89
C SER A 278 3.52 10.89 15.41
N LYS A 279 3.29 10.27 16.58
CA LYS A 279 1.94 10.08 17.15
C LYS A 279 1.18 11.39 17.31
N ASN A 280 1.86 12.46 17.74
CA ASN A 280 1.25 13.76 17.97
C ASN A 280 1.17 14.64 16.71
N LEU A 281 1.51 14.12 15.53
CA LEU A 281 1.38 14.88 14.27
C LEU A 281 -0.02 14.88 13.70
N PHE A 282 -0.82 13.89 14.09
CA PHE A 282 -2.14 13.67 13.53
C PHE A 282 -3.18 14.04 14.58
N ASP A 283 -4.14 14.85 14.18
CA ASP A 283 -5.19 15.35 15.08
C ASP A 283 -6.28 14.30 15.29
N THR A 284 -6.39 13.34 14.36
CA THR A 284 -7.53 12.40 14.30
C THR A 284 -7.11 10.94 14.49
N LEU A 285 -5.80 10.67 14.53
CA LEU A 285 -5.28 9.36 14.90
C LEU A 285 -5.07 9.34 16.42
N GLY A 286 -5.75 8.40 17.09
CA GLY A 286 -5.64 8.21 18.54
C GLY A 286 -4.30 7.64 18.98
#